data_AF-A0A1Y3NLD7-F1
#
_entry.id   AF-A0A1Y3NLD7-F1
#
_cell.length_a   1.000
_cell.length_b   1.000
_cell.length_c   1.000
_cell.angle_alpha   90.00
_cell.angle_beta   90.00
_cell.angle_gamma   90.00
#
_symmetry.space_group_name_H-M   'P 1'
#
loop_
_entity.id
_entity.type
_entity.pdbx_description
1 polymer ?
#
loop_
_entity_poly.entity_id
_entity_poly.type
_entity_poly.pdbx_seq_one_letter_code
_entity_poly.pdbx_strand_id
1 'polypeptide(L)'
;MSSIGSLGKDDRWLDKEFCQSLRYSISGIDQNTNHKLIYPTVDNVRNSSEGWDGGNCLPFSNNIWQKQSSYMSKILHKWKADNSGRTRSMPHIK
;
A
#
# COMPACT_ATOMS: atom_id res chain seq x y z
N MET A 1 1.79 0.42 -4.69
CA MET A 1 2.16 1.85 -4.53
C MET A 1 3.60 1.94 -4.05
N SER A 2 4.37 2.95 -4.49
CA SER A 2 5.77 3.14 -4.09
C SER A 2 6.00 4.35 -3.19
N SER A 3 4.95 5.07 -2.76
CA SER A 3 5.04 6.20 -1.83
C SER A 3 3.73 6.34 -1.07
N ILE A 4 3.78 6.75 0.19
CA ILE A 4 2.58 7.02 1.00
C ILE A 4 2.73 8.37 1.72
N GLY A 5 1.79 9.28 1.45
CA GLY A 5 1.67 10.57 2.12
C GLY A 5 0.79 10.53 3.36
N SER A 6 0.57 11.70 3.97
CA SER A 6 -0.36 11.88 5.09
C SER A 6 -1.80 11.82 4.59
N LEU A 7 -2.56 10.82 5.05
CA LEU A 7 -3.95 10.58 4.60
C LEU A 7 -5.01 11.08 5.58
N GLY A 8 -4.58 11.64 6.72
CA GLY A 8 -5.46 12.12 7.78
C GLY A 8 -5.27 11.35 9.09
N LYS A 9 -5.86 11.88 10.17
CA LYS A 9 -5.82 11.24 11.51
C LYS A 9 -6.76 10.04 11.63
N ASP A 10 -7.76 9.98 10.75
CA ASP A 10 -8.73 8.90 10.61
C ASP A 10 -8.78 8.43 9.14
N ASP A 11 -9.60 7.42 8.89
CA ASP A 11 -9.75 6.81 7.58
C ASP A 11 -10.75 7.53 6.68
N ARG A 12 -11.30 8.69 7.06
CA ARG A 12 -12.42 9.31 6.31
C ARG A 12 -12.07 9.59 4.87
N TRP A 13 -10.94 10.24 4.61
CA TRP A 13 -10.51 10.50 3.24
C TRP A 13 -10.21 9.19 2.50
N LEU A 14 -9.61 8.22 3.18
CA LEU A 14 -9.22 6.96 2.55
C LEU A 14 -10.43 6.09 2.21
N ASP A 15 -11.40 5.90 3.12
CA ASP A 15 -12.58 5.06 2.91
C ASP A 15 -13.71 5.81 2.17
N LYS A 16 -14.09 7.01 2.61
CA LYS A 16 -15.27 7.73 2.12
C LYS A 16 -15.03 8.49 0.82
N GLU A 17 -13.79 8.81 0.48
CA GLU A 17 -13.48 9.51 -0.77
C GLU A 17 -12.77 8.57 -1.75
N PHE A 18 -11.55 8.16 -1.40
CA PHE A 18 -10.70 7.40 -2.31
C PHE A 18 -11.27 6.00 -2.62
N CYS A 19 -11.49 5.18 -1.58
CA CYS A 19 -12.04 3.83 -1.72
C CYS A 19 -13.47 3.87 -2.28
N GLN A 20 -14.31 4.82 -1.85
CA GLN A 20 -15.66 4.97 -2.37
C GLN A 20 -15.67 5.28 -3.87
N SER A 21 -14.78 6.15 -4.35
CA SER A 21 -14.64 6.42 -5.79
C SER A 21 -14.25 5.17 -6.59
N LEU A 22 -13.39 4.30 -6.03
CA LEU A 22 -13.02 3.02 -6.65
C LEU A 22 -14.18 2.02 -6.68
N ARG A 23 -15.04 2.00 -5.65
CA ARG A 23 -16.25 1.14 -5.65
C ARG A 23 -17.19 1.52 -6.78
N TYR A 24 -17.36 2.82 -7.05
CA TYR A 24 -18.24 3.30 -8.11
C TYR A 24 -17.66 3.14 -9.52
N SER A 25 -16.35 2.96 -9.68
CA SER A 25 -15.74 2.79 -11.00
C SER A 25 -15.90 1.38 -11.57
N ILE A 26 -16.31 0.40 -10.77
CA ILE A 26 -16.46 -0.99 -11.16
C ILE A 26 -17.92 -1.44 -10.98
N SER A 27 -18.61 -1.70 -12.10
CA SER A 27 -19.97 -2.21 -12.07
C SER A 27 -20.05 -3.58 -11.41
N GLY A 28 -20.99 -3.78 -10.49
CA GLY A 28 -21.27 -5.07 -9.87
C GLY A 28 -20.39 -5.43 -8.67
N ILE A 29 -19.54 -4.52 -8.18
CA ILE A 29 -18.85 -4.68 -6.89
C ILE A 29 -19.81 -4.35 -5.73
N ASP A 30 -19.79 -5.20 -4.70
CA ASP A 30 -20.48 -4.92 -3.44
C ASP A 30 -19.85 -3.69 -2.76
N GLN A 31 -20.70 -2.75 -2.33
CA GLN A 31 -20.29 -1.54 -1.61
C GLN A 31 -19.59 -1.87 -0.28
N ASN A 32 -19.78 -3.07 0.27
CA ASN A 32 -19.08 -3.55 1.46
C ASN A 32 -17.72 -4.20 1.17
N THR A 33 -17.27 -4.21 -0.10
CA THR A 33 -15.98 -4.79 -0.45
C THR A 33 -14.85 -4.06 0.26
N ASN A 34 -13.99 -4.81 0.95
CA ASN A 34 -12.80 -4.29 1.61
C ASN A 34 -11.69 -4.01 0.60
N HIS A 35 -11.09 -2.83 0.72
CA HIS A 35 -9.95 -2.44 -0.10
C HIS A 35 -8.66 -3.04 0.43
N LYS A 36 -7.78 -3.41 -0.49
CA LYS A 36 -6.44 -3.91 -0.18
C LYS A 36 -5.41 -3.00 -0.84
N LEU A 37 -4.53 -2.43 -0.03
CA LEU A 37 -3.41 -1.63 -0.51
C LEU A 37 -2.14 -2.45 -0.41
N ILE A 38 -1.34 -2.47 -1.47
CA ILE A 38 -0.07 -3.19 -1.51
C ILE A 38 1.09 -2.21 -1.35
N TYR A 39 1.90 -2.45 -0.33
CA TYR A 39 3.13 -1.72 -0.05
C TYR A 39 4.21 -2.68 0.49
N PRO A 40 5.47 -2.59 0.04
CA PRO A 40 6.51 -3.52 0.49
C PRO A 40 6.76 -3.43 2.01
N THR A 41 6.93 -4.60 2.64
CA THR A 41 7.36 -4.66 4.05
C THR A 41 8.88 -4.51 4.17
N VAL A 42 9.36 -4.32 5.40
CA VAL A 42 10.80 -4.37 5.72
C VAL A 42 11.43 -5.67 5.22
N ASP A 43 10.76 -6.81 5.40
CA ASP A 43 11.25 -8.10 4.90
C ASP A 43 11.20 -8.22 3.38
N ASN A 44 10.25 -7.56 2.70
CA ASN A 44 10.29 -7.48 1.25
C ASN A 44 11.54 -6.74 0.77
N VAL A 45 11.86 -5.59 1.36
CA VAL A 45 13.04 -4.79 1.00
C VAL A 45 14.31 -5.55 1.31
N ARG A 46 14.46 -6.07 2.54
CA ARG A 46 15.65 -6.82 2.97
C ARG A 46 15.98 -8.00 2.04
N ASN A 47 14.95 -8.70 1.56
CA ASN A 47 15.10 -9.90 0.71
C ASN A 47 14.93 -9.60 -0.79
N SER A 48 14.89 -8.32 -1.18
CA SER A 48 14.86 -7.90 -2.58
C SER A 48 16.20 -8.14 -3.27
N SER A 49 16.22 -8.10 -4.60
CA SER A 49 17.44 -8.18 -5.38
C SER A 49 18.34 -6.96 -5.20
N GLU A 50 17.74 -5.83 -4.83
CA GLU A 50 18.40 -4.55 -4.51
C GLU A 50 18.81 -4.46 -3.02
N GLY A 51 18.36 -5.39 -2.16
CA GLY A 51 18.55 -5.30 -0.72
C GLY A 51 17.95 -4.02 -0.13
N TRP A 52 18.66 -3.41 0.84
CA TRP A 52 18.21 -2.18 1.49
C TRP A 52 18.10 -0.98 0.53
N ASP A 53 18.89 -0.98 -0.55
CA ASP A 53 18.83 0.09 -1.56
C ASP A 53 17.49 0.12 -2.30
N GLY A 54 16.77 -1.01 -2.34
CA GLY A 54 15.38 -1.07 -2.82
C GLY A 54 14.41 -0.21 -2.01
N GLY A 55 14.76 0.15 -0.78
CA GLY A 55 13.98 1.07 0.05
C GLY A 55 14.04 2.53 -0.40
N ASN A 56 15.06 2.92 -1.16
CA ASN A 56 15.25 4.32 -1.59
C ASN A 56 14.12 4.80 -2.51
N CYS A 57 13.45 3.89 -3.23
CA CYS A 57 12.30 4.21 -4.09
C CYS A 57 10.94 4.08 -3.37
N LEU A 58 10.96 3.85 -2.05
CA LEU A 58 9.80 3.59 -1.20
C LEU A 58 9.66 4.64 -0.08
N PRO A 59 9.48 5.94 -0.39
CA PRO A 59 9.28 6.95 0.65
C PRO A 59 7.99 6.72 1.43
N PHE A 60 8.14 6.36 2.70
CA PHE A 60 7.07 6.35 3.71
C PHE A 60 7.69 6.57 5.09
N SER A 61 7.65 7.80 5.57
CA SER A 61 8.34 8.14 6.82
C SER A 61 7.59 7.60 8.04
N ASN A 62 8.34 7.25 9.09
CA ASN A 62 7.76 6.77 10.35
C ASN A 62 6.79 7.79 10.99
N ASN A 63 7.07 9.11 10.84
CA ASN A 63 6.17 10.17 11.32
C ASN A 63 4.80 10.11 10.61
N ILE A 64 4.79 9.92 9.28
CA ILE A 64 3.54 9.75 8.54
C ILE A 64 2.87 8.45 9.00
N TRP A 65 3.58 7.33 9.04
CA TRP A 65 3.04 6.04 9.50
C TRP A 65 2.34 6.15 10.85
N GLN A 66 2.99 6.75 11.86
CA GLN A 66 2.43 6.89 13.20
C GLN A 66 1.09 7.63 13.24
N LYS A 67 0.86 8.58 12.32
CA LYS A 67 -0.40 9.35 12.25
C LYS A 67 -1.58 8.55 11.70
N GLN A 68 -1.31 7.47 10.96
CA GLN A 68 -2.32 6.73 10.18
C GLN A 68 -2.31 5.21 10.37
N SER A 69 -1.42 4.69 11.24
CA SER A 69 -1.23 3.25 11.45
C SER A 69 -2.48 2.54 11.98
N SER A 70 -3.32 3.23 12.77
CA SER A 70 -4.53 2.70 13.40
C SER A 70 -5.56 2.17 12.41
N TYR A 71 -5.63 2.75 11.21
CA TYR A 71 -6.51 2.32 10.14
C TYR A 71 -5.77 1.66 8.97
N MET A 72 -4.57 2.15 8.61
CA MET A 72 -3.83 1.59 7.47
C MET A 72 -3.35 0.16 7.69
N SER A 73 -2.97 -0.20 8.92
CA SER A 73 -2.51 -1.56 9.25
C SER A 73 -3.53 -2.65 8.89
N LYS A 74 -4.83 -2.31 8.83
CA LYS A 74 -5.93 -3.24 8.55
C LYS A 74 -6.07 -3.57 7.05
N ILE A 75 -5.55 -2.72 6.17
CA ILE A 75 -5.74 -2.82 4.72
C ILE A 75 -4.43 -2.94 3.94
N LEU A 76 -3.28 -2.73 4.60
CA LEU A 76 -1.96 -2.91 3.99
C LEU A 76 -1.59 -4.38 3.86
N HIS A 77 -1.09 -4.73 2.68
CA HIS A 77 -0.68 -6.08 2.31
C HIS A 77 0.74 -6.04 1.74
N LYS A 78 1.49 -7.12 1.99
CA LYS A 78 2.87 -7.27 1.51
C LYS A 78 2.95 -7.34 -0.01
N TRP A 79 4.12 -6.96 -0.54
CA TRP A 79 4.44 -7.20 -1.94
C TRP A 79 4.68 -8.69 -2.19
N LYS A 80 4.03 -9.22 -3.23
CA LYS A 80 4.18 -10.61 -3.71
C LYS A 80 3.76 -10.68 -5.18
N ALA A 81 4.64 -11.17 -6.05
CA ALA A 81 4.44 -11.18 -7.51
C ALA A 81 4.98 -12.46 -8.17
N ASP A 82 4.74 -13.62 -7.52
CA ASP A 82 5.29 -14.92 -7.92
C ASP A 82 4.95 -15.28 -9.37
N ASN A 83 3.71 -15.03 -9.81
CA ASN A 83 3.23 -15.32 -11.16
C ASN A 83 4.05 -14.62 -12.26
N SER A 84 4.72 -13.52 -11.92
CA SER A 84 5.53 -12.75 -12.85
C SER A 84 7.04 -12.86 -12.58
N GLY A 85 7.43 -13.67 -11.59
CA GLY A 85 8.82 -13.81 -11.14
C GLY A 85 9.40 -12.57 -10.44
N ARG A 86 8.58 -11.57 -10.08
CA ARG A 86 9.04 -10.24 -9.60
C ARG A 86 8.93 -10.03 -8.09
N THR A 87 8.71 -11.07 -7.29
CA THR A 87 8.57 -10.93 -5.82
C THR A 87 9.79 -10.27 -5.16
N ARG A 88 11.00 -10.46 -5.72
CA ARG A 88 12.23 -9.83 -5.22
C ARG A 88 12.56 -8.50 -5.89
N SER A 89 11.81 -8.04 -6.87
CA SER A 89 12.02 -6.74 -7.51
C SER A 89 11.13 -5.70 -6.83
N MET A 90 11.72 -4.65 -6.25
CA MET A 90 10.92 -3.66 -5.53
C MET A 90 10.00 -2.87 -6.46
N PRO A 91 8.69 -2.74 -6.12
CA PRO A 91 7.74 -2.13 -7.03
C PRO A 91 7.89 -0.61 -7.07
N HIS A 92 8.19 -0.08 -8.25
CA HIS A 92 8.02 1.35 -8.57
C HIS A 92 6.79 1.63 -9.45
N ILE A 93 6.03 0.59 -9.81
CA ILE A 93 4.74 0.69 -10.51
C ILE A 93 3.63 1.15 -9.54
N LYS A 94 2.61 1.85 -10.06
CA LYS A 94 1.48 2.37 -9.29
C LYS A 94 0.19 1.75 -9.78
#